data_AF-A0A382SEN7-F1
#
_entry.id   AF-A0A382SEN7-F1
#
_cell.length_a   1.000
_cell.length_b   1.000
_cell.length_c   1.000
_cell.angle_alpha   90.00
_cell.angle_beta   90.00
_cell.angle_gamma   90.00
#
_symmetry.space_group_name_H-M   'P 1'
#
loop_
_entity.id
_entity.type
_entity.pdbx_description
1 polymer ?
#
loop_
_entity_poly.entity_id
_entity_poly.type
_entity_poly.pdbx_seq_one_letter_code
_entity_poly.pdbx_strand_id
1 'polypeptide(L)'
;MLSFASGLSPNSDAFAVFVTEKYEYKDENNLLSKDVAHKVNLFLKSLKAKNKGEEINSVDISSQKKCFIIKVKNNHNNSYFEEIGGIFFTYIKRFKNINSVDIYADSLNEKKDNLIKLFSEFIFG
;
A
#
# COMPACT_ATOMS: atom_id res chain seq x y z
N MET A 1 -10.36 -16.69 -8.58
CA MET A 1 -10.65 -16.47 -7.14
C MET A 1 -9.67 -15.42 -6.66
N LEU A 2 -10.13 -14.20 -6.31
CA LEU A 2 -9.24 -13.10 -5.92
C LEU A 2 -8.54 -13.45 -4.59
N SER A 3 -7.29 -13.86 -4.72
CA SER A 3 -6.28 -13.87 -3.67
C SER A 3 -5.26 -12.84 -4.12
N PHE A 4 -5.20 -11.69 -3.45
CA PHE A 4 -4.40 -10.54 -3.92
C PHE A 4 -2.90 -10.68 -3.64
N ALA A 5 -2.47 -11.59 -2.74
CA ALA A 5 -1.10 -12.11 -2.70
C ALA A 5 -1.02 -13.39 -1.85
N SER A 6 -0.47 -14.49 -2.39
CA SER A 6 0.07 -15.60 -1.58
C SER A 6 1.49 -15.31 -1.07
N GLY A 7 2.08 -14.21 -1.53
CA GLY A 7 3.40 -13.67 -1.21
C GLY A 7 3.63 -12.40 -2.02
N LEU A 8 4.48 -11.49 -1.55
CA LEU A 8 5.05 -10.47 -2.43
C LEU A 8 5.98 -11.15 -3.43
N SER A 9 5.88 -10.81 -4.71
CA SER A 9 6.79 -11.35 -5.71
C SER A 9 8.22 -10.97 -5.36
N PRO A 10 9.17 -11.91 -5.31
CA PRO A 10 10.58 -11.55 -5.11
C PRO A 10 11.11 -10.67 -6.26
N ASN A 11 10.46 -10.74 -7.43
CA ASN A 11 10.85 -10.04 -8.65
C ASN A 11 10.12 -8.71 -8.86
N SER A 12 9.23 -8.30 -7.95
CA SER A 12 8.57 -7.00 -8.06
C SER A 12 9.50 -5.85 -7.65
N ASP A 13 9.49 -4.79 -8.46
CA ASP A 13 10.27 -3.56 -8.22
C ASP A 13 9.73 -2.79 -7.01
N ALA A 14 8.43 -2.91 -6.74
CA ALA A 14 7.80 -2.29 -5.60
C ALA A 14 6.60 -3.07 -5.06
N PHE A 15 6.16 -2.68 -3.88
CA PHE A 15 4.89 -3.11 -3.32
C PHE A 15 4.19 -1.96 -2.59
N ALA A 16 2.86 -2.01 -2.54
CA ALA A 16 2.03 -1.04 -1.86
C ALA A 16 1.39 -1.64 -0.61
N VAL A 17 1.49 -0.92 0.51
CA VAL A 17 0.84 -1.24 1.79
C VAL A 17 -0.17 -0.14 2.09
N PHE A 18 -1.37 -0.56 2.46
CA PHE A 18 -2.47 0.29 2.83
C PHE A 18 -2.50 0.44 4.35
N VAL A 19 -2.57 1.68 4.81
CA VAL A 19 -2.56 2.01 6.23
C VAL A 19 -3.78 2.85 6.55
N THR A 20 -4.29 2.68 7.77
CA THR A 20 -5.38 3.52 8.27
C THR A 20 -4.91 4.96 8.46
N GLU A 21 -5.84 5.87 8.78
CA GLU A 21 -5.52 7.27 9.11
C GLU A 21 -4.53 7.41 10.27
N LYS A 22 -4.47 6.40 11.15
CA LYS A 22 -3.53 6.30 12.28
C LYS A 22 -2.20 5.65 11.91
N TYR A 23 -1.94 5.40 10.62
CA TYR A 23 -0.79 4.65 10.09
C TYR A 23 -0.64 3.26 10.74
N GLU A 24 -1.75 2.54 10.85
CA GLU A 24 -1.77 1.14 11.26
C GLU A 24 -2.06 0.27 10.04
N TYR A 25 -1.42 -0.88 9.96
CA TYR A 25 -1.65 -1.90 8.95
C TYR A 25 -1.52 -3.28 9.60
N LYS A 26 -1.97 -4.30 8.89
CA LYS A 26 -1.85 -5.69 9.33
C LYS A 26 -1.03 -6.52 8.35
N ASP A 27 -0.29 -7.48 8.89
CA ASP A 27 0.50 -8.43 8.11
C ASP A 27 0.18 -9.86 8.58
N GLU A 28 -1.10 -10.25 8.49
CA GLU A 28 -1.56 -11.53 9.07
C GLU A 28 -0.87 -12.76 8.47
N ASN A 29 -0.47 -12.66 7.21
CA ASN A 29 0.12 -13.76 6.48
C ASN A 29 1.65 -13.80 6.63
N ASN A 30 2.25 -12.92 7.46
CA ASN A 30 3.69 -12.67 7.50
C ASN A 30 4.27 -12.54 6.09
N LEU A 31 3.55 -11.80 5.24
CA LEU A 31 3.88 -11.64 3.83
C LEU A 31 5.15 -10.80 3.69
N LEU A 32 5.37 -9.88 4.63
CA LEU A 32 6.61 -9.13 4.74
C LEU A 32 7.63 -9.93 5.56
N SER A 33 8.85 -10.03 5.05
CA SER A 33 9.95 -10.54 5.88
C SER A 33 10.19 -9.63 7.08
N LYS A 34 10.75 -10.17 8.17
CA LYS A 34 10.99 -9.43 9.41
C LYS A 34 11.76 -8.11 9.18
N ASP A 35 12.75 -8.13 8.31
CA ASP A 35 13.55 -6.94 8.00
C ASP A 35 12.75 -5.88 7.23
N VAL A 36 11.90 -6.31 6.29
CA VAL A 36 11.02 -5.42 5.53
C VAL A 36 9.97 -4.81 6.45
N ALA A 37 9.29 -5.63 7.25
CA ALA A 37 8.32 -5.18 8.24
C ALA A 37 8.95 -4.20 9.23
N HIS A 38 10.17 -4.47 9.71
CA HIS A 38 10.89 -3.55 10.59
C HIS A 38 11.14 -2.18 9.94
N LYS A 39 11.61 -2.15 8.68
CA LYS A 39 11.82 -0.88 7.95
C LYS A 39 10.53 -0.11 7.72
N VAL A 40 9.46 -0.80 7.31
CA VAL A 40 8.12 -0.20 7.13
C VAL A 40 7.65 0.41 8.46
N ASN A 41 7.76 -0.34 9.56
CA ASN A 41 7.37 0.14 10.89
C ASN A 41 8.17 1.37 11.36
N LEU A 42 9.48 1.41 11.11
CA LEU A 42 10.29 2.59 11.41
C LEU A 42 9.84 3.80 10.60
N PHE A 43 9.56 3.61 9.32
CA PHE A 43 9.08 4.69 8.46
C PHE A 43 7.71 5.20 8.90
N LEU A 44 6.77 4.31 9.24
CA LEU A 44 5.46 4.69 9.76
C LEU A 44 5.55 5.48 11.06
N LYS A 45 6.45 5.10 11.99
CA LYS A 45 6.70 5.90 13.21
C LYS A 45 7.15 7.32 12.88
N SER A 46 8.05 7.48 11.89
CA SER A 46 8.47 8.80 11.40
C SER A 46 7.30 9.58 10.77
N LEU A 47 6.45 8.93 9.97
CA LEU A 47 5.27 9.57 9.37
C LEU A 47 4.27 10.04 10.44
N LYS A 48 3.99 9.20 11.45
CA LYS A 48 3.14 9.53 12.61
C LYS A 48 3.67 10.76 13.34
N ALA A 49 4.98 10.81 13.62
CA ALA A 49 5.60 11.91 14.35
C ALA A 49 5.59 13.23 13.56
N LYS A 50 5.72 13.17 12.24
CA LYS A 50 5.72 14.36 11.37
C LYS A 50 4.31 14.88 11.05
N ASN A 51 3.26 14.14 11.41
CA ASN A 51 1.86 14.42 11.07
C ASN A 51 1.67 14.80 9.58
N LYS A 52 2.33 14.05 8.68
CA LYS A 52 2.27 14.33 7.26
C LYS A 52 0.84 14.13 6.73
N GLY A 53 0.30 15.13 6.03
CA GLY A 53 -1.02 15.06 5.39
C GLY A 53 -1.03 14.28 4.07
N GLU A 54 0.14 13.91 3.54
CA GLU A 54 0.28 13.21 2.26
C GLU A 54 -0.33 11.80 2.33
N GLU A 55 -1.26 11.51 1.43
CA GLU A 55 -1.93 10.19 1.36
C GLU A 55 -1.00 9.11 0.81
N ILE A 56 -0.09 9.46 -0.11
CA ILE A 56 0.85 8.52 -0.72
C ILE A 56 2.27 8.93 -0.35
N ASN A 57 2.98 8.01 0.31
CA ASN A 57 4.39 8.15 0.66
C ASN A 57 5.16 6.97 0.08
N SER A 58 6.48 7.10 -0.03
CA SER A 58 7.34 5.98 -0.41
C SER A 58 8.59 5.88 0.46
N VAL A 59 9.08 4.66 0.63
CA VAL A 59 10.32 4.34 1.34
C VAL A 59 11.10 3.29 0.57
N ASP A 60 12.41 3.45 0.51
CA ASP A 60 13.30 2.46 -0.11
C ASP A 60 13.55 1.32 0.88
N ILE A 61 13.12 0.11 0.50
CA ILE A 61 13.32 -1.10 1.30
C ILE A 61 14.69 -1.70 0.99
N SER A 62 15.11 -1.67 -0.27
CA SER A 62 16.45 -1.99 -0.73
C SER A 62 16.80 -1.11 -1.92
N SER A 63 18.00 -1.26 -2.48
CA SER A 63 18.41 -0.56 -3.72
C SER A 63 17.53 -0.90 -4.92
N GLN A 64 16.80 -2.02 -4.86
CA GLN A 64 16.00 -2.56 -5.96
C GLN A 64 14.51 -2.65 -5.63
N LYS A 65 14.10 -2.44 -4.37
CA LYS A 65 12.70 -2.59 -3.95
C LYS A 65 12.20 -1.37 -3.19
N LYS A 66 11.13 -0.77 -3.69
CA LYS A 66 10.44 0.35 -3.03
C LYS A 66 9.14 -0.11 -2.37
N CYS A 67 8.81 0.48 -1.23
CA CYS A 67 7.51 0.33 -0.60
C CYS A 67 6.74 1.65 -0.72
N PHE A 68 5.50 1.56 -1.21
CA PHE A 68 4.55 2.65 -1.19
C PHE A 68 3.62 2.48 0.01
N ILE A 69 3.45 3.56 0.77
CA ILE A 69 2.52 3.64 1.88
C ILE A 69 1.33 4.48 1.42
N ILE A 70 0.16 3.85 1.34
CA ILE A 70 -1.09 4.49 0.92
C ILE A 70 -1.98 4.61 2.16
N LYS A 71 -2.15 5.84 2.62
CA LYS A 71 -3.02 6.18 3.74
C LYS A 71 -4.45 6.27 3.23
N VAL A 72 -5.31 5.42 3.77
CA VAL A 72 -6.72 5.31 3.41
C VAL A 72 -7.55 6.03 4.47
N LYS A 73 -8.45 6.92 4.02
CA LYS A 73 -9.46 7.55 4.86
C LYS A 73 -10.64 6.62 5.06
N ASN A 74 -11.22 6.61 6.26
CA ASN A 74 -12.39 5.77 6.57
C ASN A 74 -13.71 6.34 6.03
N ASN A 75 -13.66 7.24 5.04
CA ASN A 75 -14.82 7.98 4.58
C ASN A 75 -15.50 7.22 3.43
N HIS A 76 -16.77 6.85 3.62
CA HIS A 76 -17.55 6.01 2.70
C HIS A 76 -18.03 6.73 1.43
N ASN A 77 -17.27 7.71 0.92
CA ASN A 77 -17.60 8.33 -0.36
C ASN A 77 -17.38 7.30 -1.47
N ASN A 78 -18.41 7.10 -2.30
CA ASN A 78 -18.50 6.05 -3.32
C ASN A 78 -17.43 6.11 -4.44
N SER A 79 -16.44 7.01 -4.37
CA SER A 79 -15.37 7.20 -5.36
C SER A 79 -13.96 7.28 -4.76
N TYR A 80 -13.80 7.24 -3.43
CA TYR A 80 -12.50 7.52 -2.80
C TYR A 80 -11.38 6.57 -3.25
N PHE A 81 -11.68 5.27 -3.36
CA PHE A 81 -10.70 4.27 -3.77
C PHE A 81 -10.30 4.40 -5.24
N GLU A 82 -11.24 4.78 -6.10
CA GLU A 82 -10.97 5.09 -7.51
C GLU A 82 -10.05 6.33 -7.62
N GLU A 83 -10.38 7.41 -6.91
CA GLU A 83 -9.57 8.64 -6.90
C GLU A 83 -8.14 8.39 -6.42
N ILE A 84 -7.97 7.68 -5.29
CA ILE A 84 -6.62 7.39 -4.76
C ILE A 84 -5.87 6.40 -5.64
N GLY A 85 -6.57 5.49 -6.34
CA GLY A 85 -6.01 4.62 -7.37
C GLY A 85 -5.38 5.41 -8.52
N GLY A 86 -6.13 6.35 -9.10
CA GLY A 86 -5.63 7.20 -10.19
C GLY A 86 -4.48 8.11 -9.76
N ILE A 87 -4.54 8.66 -8.54
CA ILE A 87 -3.43 9.44 -7.95
C ILE A 87 -2.20 8.54 -7.77
N PHE A 88 -2.37 7.32 -7.27
CA PHE A 88 -1.28 6.37 -7.07
C PHE A 88 -0.62 5.97 -8.39
N PHE A 89 -1.39 5.65 -9.42
CA PHE A 89 -0.87 5.32 -10.73
C PHE A 89 -0.06 6.48 -11.32
N THR A 90 -0.56 7.72 -11.19
CA THR A 90 0.16 8.93 -11.59
C THR A 90 1.44 9.14 -10.78
N TYR A 91 1.42 8.82 -9.48
CA TYR A 91 2.57 8.90 -8.60
C TYR A 91 3.67 7.91 -9.00
N ILE A 92 3.31 6.65 -9.28
CA ILE A 92 4.28 5.61 -9.71
C ILE A 92 4.95 5.98 -11.04
N LYS A 93 4.22 6.56 -11.99
CA LYS A 93 4.78 6.98 -13.29
C LYS A 93 5.96 7.95 -13.19
N ARG A 94 6.13 8.64 -12.05
CA ARG A 94 7.28 9.52 -11.79
C ARG A 94 8.58 8.73 -11.60
N PHE A 95 8.49 7.44 -11.28
CA PHE A 95 9.62 6.55 -11.06
C PHE A 95 9.89 5.71 -12.31
N LYS A 96 10.95 6.04 -13.04
CA LYS A 96 11.32 5.35 -14.30
C LYS A 96 11.72 3.88 -14.12
N ASN A 97 12.06 3.47 -12.90
CA ASN A 97 12.60 2.14 -12.60
C ASN A 97 11.57 1.20 -11.96
N ILE A 98 10.29 1.56 -11.96
CA ILE A 98 9.22 0.75 -11.37
C ILE A 98 8.32 0.27 -12.50
N ASN A 99 8.49 -1.00 -12.87
CA ASN A 99 7.70 -1.64 -13.93
C ASN A 99 6.59 -2.51 -13.33
N SER A 100 6.78 -2.97 -12.10
CA SER A 100 5.86 -3.87 -11.40
C SER A 100 5.64 -3.42 -9.96
N VAL A 101 4.37 -3.45 -9.53
CA VAL A 101 3.97 -3.11 -8.18
C VAL A 101 3.00 -4.16 -7.66
N ASP A 102 3.36 -4.83 -6.57
CA ASP A 102 2.45 -5.74 -5.87
C ASP A 102 1.53 -4.94 -4.93
N ILE A 103 0.21 -5.14 -5.02
CA ILE A 103 -0.77 -4.46 -4.17
C ILE A 103 -1.10 -5.36 -2.98
N TYR A 104 -0.63 -5.00 -1.77
CA TYR A 104 -0.93 -5.78 -0.57
C TYR A 104 -2.25 -5.35 0.06
N ALA A 105 -3.36 -5.69 -0.58
CA ALA A 105 -4.72 -5.30 -0.19
C ALA A 105 -5.08 -5.66 1.27
N ASP A 106 -4.70 -6.86 1.73
CA ASP A 106 -5.06 -7.37 3.06
C ASP A 106 -4.46 -6.51 4.20
N SER A 107 -3.47 -5.66 3.90
CA SER A 107 -2.87 -4.76 4.89
C SER A 107 -3.84 -3.75 5.49
N LEU A 108 -4.94 -3.44 4.79
CA LEU A 108 -6.01 -2.56 5.27
C LEU A 108 -6.86 -3.17 6.41
N ASN A 109 -6.75 -4.48 6.66
CA ASN A 109 -7.50 -5.19 7.71
C ASN A 109 -9.03 -5.01 7.64
N GLU A 110 -9.58 -5.11 6.43
CA GLU A 110 -11.02 -5.03 6.18
C GLU A 110 -11.63 -6.40 5.86
N LYS A 111 -12.96 -6.51 5.90
CA LYS A 111 -13.65 -7.75 5.50
C LYS A 111 -13.35 -8.08 4.05
N LYS A 112 -13.17 -9.36 3.73
CA LYS A 112 -12.80 -9.83 2.38
C LYS A 112 -13.70 -9.28 1.26
N ASP A 113 -15.02 -9.27 1.45
CA ASP A 113 -15.95 -8.76 0.44
C ASP A 113 -15.79 -7.24 0.23
N ASN A 114 -15.50 -6.50 1.31
CA ASN A 114 -15.17 -5.07 1.22
C ASN A 114 -13.84 -4.87 0.51
N LEU A 115 -12.79 -5.63 0.88
CA LEU A 115 -11.49 -5.56 0.21
C LEU A 115 -11.65 -5.76 -1.31
N ILE A 116 -12.38 -6.79 -1.75
CA ILE A 116 -12.61 -7.04 -3.17
C ILE A 116 -13.23 -5.82 -3.86
N LYS A 117 -14.26 -5.22 -3.27
CA LYS A 117 -14.92 -4.03 -3.82
C LYS A 117 -13.95 -2.84 -3.89
N LEU A 118 -13.35 -2.47 -2.76
CA LEU A 118 -12.48 -1.29 -2.63
C LEU A 118 -11.25 -1.39 -3.55
N PHE A 119 -10.65 -2.58 -3.64
CA PHE A 119 -9.47 -2.79 -4.49
C PHE A 119 -9.82 -2.94 -5.96
N SER A 120 -11.05 -3.34 -6.31
CA SER A 120 -11.52 -3.23 -7.69
C SER A 120 -11.62 -1.76 -8.10
N GLU A 121 -12.27 -0.92 -7.29
CA GLU A 121 -12.35 0.54 -7.52
C GLU A 121 -10.94 1.16 -7.64
N PHE A 122 -10.01 0.78 -6.75
CA PHE A 122 -8.62 1.23 -6.78
C PHE A 122 -7.86 0.89 -8.07
N ILE A 123 -8.05 -0.32 -8.60
CA ILE A 123 -7.33 -0.77 -9.81
C ILE A 123 -7.89 -0.10 -11.07
N PHE A 124 -9.17 0.28 -11.07
CA PHE A 124 -9.83 0.87 -12.23
C PHE A 124 -9.81 2.41 -12.29
N GLY A 125 -9.35 3.09 -11.23
CA GLY A 125 -9.13 4.54 -11.23
C GLY A 125 -7.81 4.98 -11.83
#